data_AF-A0A2T3XJZ3-F1
#
_entry.id   AF-A0A2T3XJZ3-F1
#
_cell.length_a   1.000
_cell.length_b   1.000
_cell.length_c   1.000
_cell.angle_alpha   90.00
_cell.angle_beta   90.00
_cell.angle_gamma   90.00
#
_symmetry.space_group_name_H-M   'P 1'
#
loop_
_entity.id
_entity.type
_entity.pdbx_description
1 polymer ?
#
loop_
_entity_poly.entity_id
_entity_poly.type
_entity_poly.pdbx_seq_one_letter_code
_entity_poly.pdbx_strand_id
1 'polypeptide(L)'
;MAKPKITEAQIRDHLASHLDLIEPALTLIDTEFHLPNRRGSSGFLDIFARDGDGKLVIIEIKRTDAAAREAIQELYKYVPLLRERFLVKDTDVRLILLSVEWHELATPFAEFAALAPFEVTVGEIVLDDAGTPVAINPVMPVVVATERKLGVRHVLWGFPDEAAATRAVTLLSERIKRSGLTDFVLVQSRPTKPALGGRSFLYFAQRELRFEEYLALIEANCSEDQLTEFRESIADLTELEDRVAEASDAAWLHPLGLPYHEIGADSADISNPEKGGRWFEQGAQDNIQVHRFGRFVDQLLSDATIIDEIRGDGGESDFRLRFSARTDCPPQMKALRARVENIFFFNEAWLGTVTQLIRYAERKPGRARMELIAYSPEDILRAIAASAFGFPGYVPTFRLDIEHEGAIERFIGLPEWDGSPPDFDKVMAEHFSGDTFGYFLACHFGENRTMNRDIMTDLGLRYAVFRETGGKPERVRVQGASIVPVKGEIRSLNLLIHEHHEEVGKLVEIFMTVDQGFAQTIQEFVNNDHNVAERHLAAMLENVPRPEEELYWRGDIDNCDLCGHSFVPLRFMVDAIFKGGIGANVCTLCFLQRGRGIGTGRGQVYEATPKGWLRIAG
;
A
#
# COMPACT_ATOMS: atom_id res chain seq x y z
N MET A 1 47.52 29.41 23.43
CA MET A 1 47.05 30.76 23.05
C MET A 1 45.55 30.67 22.83
N ALA A 2 44.76 31.55 23.44
CA ALA A 2 43.30 31.55 23.26
C ALA A 2 42.99 32.07 21.85
N LYS A 3 42.26 31.29 21.03
CA LYS A 3 41.76 31.75 19.71
C LYS A 3 40.98 33.06 19.89
N PRO A 4 41.19 34.08 19.04
CA PRO A 4 40.42 35.32 19.11
C PRO A 4 38.92 35.00 18.97
N LYS A 5 38.10 35.61 19.85
CA LYS A 5 36.67 35.32 19.93
C LYS A 5 35.92 36.19 18.91
N ILE A 6 35.94 35.82 17.62
CA ILE A 6 35.16 36.52 16.58
C ILE A 6 33.66 36.41 16.84
N THR A 7 32.88 37.46 16.62
CA THR A 7 31.41 37.49 16.79
C THR A 7 30.66 37.15 15.51
N GLU A 8 29.39 36.76 15.63
CA GLU A 8 28.50 36.50 14.49
C GLU A 8 28.35 37.73 13.58
N ALA A 9 28.24 38.93 14.17
CA ALA A 9 28.21 40.20 13.44
C ALA A 9 29.48 40.43 12.61
N GLN A 10 30.67 40.09 13.14
CA GLN A 10 31.92 40.22 12.39
C GLN A 10 31.98 39.25 11.20
N ILE A 11 31.44 38.05 11.36
CA ILE A 11 31.32 37.06 10.27
C ILE A 11 30.35 37.58 9.20
N ARG A 12 29.17 38.07 9.61
CA ARG A 12 28.15 38.67 8.72
C ARG A 12 28.74 39.81 7.90
N ASP A 13 29.37 40.80 8.55
CA ASP A 13 29.89 41.98 7.86
C ASP A 13 31.00 41.62 6.85
N HIS A 14 31.81 40.61 7.18
CA HIS A 14 32.82 40.08 6.27
C HIS A 14 32.18 39.39 5.05
N LEU A 15 31.21 38.49 5.27
CA LEU A 15 30.53 37.78 4.19
C LEU A 15 29.68 38.72 3.31
N ALA A 16 29.04 39.73 3.90
CA ALA A 16 28.27 40.75 3.15
C ALA A 16 29.14 41.58 2.20
N SER A 17 30.43 41.74 2.51
CA SER A 17 31.41 42.41 1.63
C SER A 17 32.08 41.47 0.62
N HIS A 18 31.90 40.15 0.77
CA HIS A 18 32.51 39.11 -0.07
C HIS A 18 31.49 38.03 -0.39
N LEU A 19 30.34 38.42 -0.97
CA LEU A 19 29.25 37.48 -1.28
C LEU A 19 29.65 36.39 -2.27
N ASP A 20 30.69 36.63 -3.06
CA ASP A 20 31.31 35.66 -3.96
C ASP A 20 31.89 34.43 -3.24
N LEU A 21 32.20 34.54 -1.94
CA LEU A 21 32.57 33.39 -1.11
C LEU A 21 31.39 32.43 -0.87
N ILE A 22 30.16 32.94 -0.93
CA ILE A 22 28.93 32.16 -0.75
C ILE A 22 28.51 31.59 -2.11
N GLU A 23 28.33 32.47 -3.09
CA GLU A 23 27.91 32.11 -4.44
C GLU A 23 28.21 33.26 -5.42
N PRO A 24 28.62 32.96 -6.67
CA PRO A 24 28.78 33.98 -7.69
C PRO A 24 27.47 34.72 -8.01
N ALA A 25 27.59 35.99 -8.40
CA ALA A 25 26.48 36.85 -8.85
C ALA A 25 25.43 37.26 -7.79
N LEU A 26 25.65 36.96 -6.50
CA LEU A 26 24.86 37.56 -5.43
C LEU A 26 25.10 39.08 -5.33
N THR A 27 24.02 39.85 -5.24
CA THR A 27 24.05 41.30 -5.04
C THR A 27 23.44 41.66 -3.70
N LEU A 28 24.20 42.35 -2.84
CA LEU A 28 23.74 42.80 -1.52
C LEU A 28 22.57 43.79 -1.67
N ILE A 29 21.48 43.56 -0.94
CA ILE A 29 20.39 44.52 -0.76
C ILE A 29 20.62 45.29 0.54
N ASP A 30 20.79 44.57 1.66
CA ASP A 30 21.03 45.16 2.98
C ASP A 30 21.57 44.11 3.97
N THR A 31 22.06 44.58 5.12
CA THR A 31 22.42 43.75 6.29
C THR A 31 21.59 44.15 7.49
N GLU A 32 21.29 43.23 8.41
CA GLU A 32 20.39 43.50 9.55
C GLU A 32 19.03 44.06 9.08
N PHE A 33 18.51 43.51 7.98
CA PHE A 33 17.32 44.06 7.34
C PHE A 33 16.08 43.86 8.21
N HIS A 34 15.57 44.95 8.78
CA HIS A 34 14.43 44.90 9.69
C HIS A 34 13.13 44.54 8.95
N LEU A 35 12.51 43.44 9.35
CA LEU A 35 11.17 43.01 8.92
C LEU A 35 10.16 43.23 10.06
N PRO A 36 9.36 44.30 10.02
CA PRO A 36 8.39 44.58 11.06
C PRO A 36 7.26 43.54 11.06
N ASN A 37 6.87 43.06 12.25
CA ASN A 37 5.72 42.18 12.42
C ASN A 37 4.64 42.88 13.24
N ARG A 38 3.43 43.02 12.70
CA ARG A 38 2.31 43.68 13.41
C ARG A 38 1.61 42.77 14.43
N ARG A 39 1.88 41.46 14.40
CA ARG A 39 1.18 40.43 15.18
C ARG A 39 2.11 39.58 16.06
N GLY A 40 3.38 39.96 16.19
CA GLY A 40 4.38 39.20 16.93
C GLY A 40 5.74 39.90 16.94
N SER A 41 6.81 39.14 17.14
CA SER A 41 8.18 39.66 17.09
C SER A 41 8.58 40.00 15.64
N SER A 42 9.18 41.18 15.45
CA SER A 42 9.88 41.54 14.21
C SER A 42 11.05 40.59 13.95
N GLY A 43 11.53 40.56 12.71
CA GLY A 43 12.75 39.87 12.30
C GLY A 43 13.84 40.83 11.86
N PHE A 44 15.09 40.41 11.93
CA PHE A 44 16.24 41.08 11.31
C PHE A 44 16.95 40.03 10.48
N LEU A 45 17.09 40.26 9.18
CA LEU A 45 17.83 39.34 8.31
C LEU A 45 19.31 39.66 8.42
N ASP A 46 20.17 38.68 8.71
CA ASP A 46 21.62 38.90 8.79
C ASP A 46 22.13 39.51 7.49
N ILE A 47 21.92 38.83 6.36
CA ILE A 47 22.20 39.36 5.02
C ILE A 47 20.97 39.14 4.13
N PHE A 48 20.57 40.22 3.45
CA PHE A 48 19.53 40.20 2.46
C PHE A 48 20.12 40.55 1.10
N ALA A 49 19.94 39.68 0.12
CA ALA A 49 20.57 39.77 -1.20
C ALA A 49 19.61 39.42 -2.33
N ARG A 50 20.09 39.53 -3.56
CA ARG A 50 19.43 39.06 -4.78
C ARG A 50 20.39 38.20 -5.59
N ASP A 51 19.93 37.07 -6.09
CA ASP A 51 20.73 36.20 -6.96
C ASP A 51 20.73 36.64 -8.42
N GLY A 52 21.48 35.91 -9.26
CA GLY A 52 21.61 36.17 -10.69
C GLY A 52 20.31 36.01 -11.48
N ASP A 53 19.35 35.23 -10.97
CA ASP A 53 18.02 35.03 -11.56
C ASP A 53 16.99 36.05 -11.04
N GLY A 54 17.39 36.91 -10.11
CA GLY A 54 16.57 37.97 -9.55
C GLY A 54 15.71 37.55 -8.35
N LYS A 55 15.87 36.34 -7.80
CA LYS A 55 15.21 35.90 -6.57
C LYS A 55 15.78 36.64 -5.37
N LEU A 56 14.94 36.84 -4.36
CA LEU A 56 15.36 37.38 -3.08
C LEU A 56 16.02 36.28 -2.25
N VAL A 57 17.22 36.55 -1.74
CA VAL A 57 18.02 35.60 -0.99
C VAL A 57 18.14 36.09 0.45
N ILE A 58 17.70 35.26 1.40
CA ILE A 58 17.96 35.47 2.83
C ILE A 58 19.11 34.57 3.22
N ILE A 59 20.15 35.13 3.81
CA ILE A 59 21.29 34.38 4.30
C ILE A 59 21.34 34.56 5.82
N GLU A 60 21.12 33.46 6.53
CA GLU A 60 21.18 33.39 8.00
C GLU A 60 22.52 32.80 8.43
N ILE A 61 23.16 33.40 9.43
CA ILE A 61 24.52 33.08 9.83
C ILE A 61 24.54 32.67 11.30
N LYS A 62 25.14 31.52 11.60
CA LYS A 62 25.32 31.06 12.98
C LYS A 62 26.77 30.72 13.30
N ARG A 63 27.22 31.15 14.47
CA ARG A 63 28.59 30.85 14.93
C ARG A 63 28.67 29.67 15.88
N THR A 64 27.63 29.40 16.67
CA THR A 64 27.70 28.44 17.80
C THR A 64 26.51 27.51 17.80
N ASP A 65 26.69 26.29 18.31
CA ASP A 65 25.63 25.29 18.52
C ASP A 65 24.36 25.87 19.19
N ALA A 66 24.52 26.70 20.21
CA ALA A 66 23.38 27.30 20.91
C ALA A 66 22.53 28.20 20.00
N ALA A 67 23.18 29.00 19.15
CA ALA A 67 22.52 29.89 18.19
C ALA A 67 21.96 29.09 16.99
N ALA A 68 22.66 28.02 16.59
CA ALA A 68 22.25 27.14 15.52
C ALA A 68 20.83 26.57 15.77
N ARG A 69 20.51 26.19 17.02
CA ARG A 69 19.17 25.67 17.40
C ARG A 69 18.00 26.62 17.07
N GLU A 70 18.24 27.93 17.01
CA GLU A 70 17.20 28.93 16.72
C GLU A 70 17.04 29.21 15.22
N ALA A 71 18.07 28.90 14.42
CA ALA A 71 18.17 29.32 13.01
C ALA A 71 16.99 28.87 12.15
N ILE A 72 16.52 27.62 12.29
CA ILE A 72 15.39 27.10 11.50
C ILE A 72 14.09 27.85 11.83
N GLN A 73 13.89 28.22 13.10
CA GLN A 73 12.72 29.00 13.51
C GLN A 73 12.79 30.42 12.94
N GLU A 74 13.99 30.98 12.85
CA GLU A 74 14.22 32.29 12.22
C GLU A 74 13.93 32.26 10.73
N LEU A 75 14.40 31.24 10.01
CA LEU A 75 14.05 31.03 8.59
C LEU A 75 12.53 30.93 8.36
N TYR A 76 11.81 30.16 9.19
CA TYR A 76 10.35 30.07 9.13
C TYR A 76 9.64 31.40 9.45
N LYS A 77 10.24 32.25 10.28
CA LYS A 77 9.73 33.58 10.63
C LYS A 77 9.90 34.56 9.45
N TYR A 78 11.01 34.50 8.73
CA TYR A 78 11.34 35.50 7.71
C TYR A 78 10.51 35.40 6.44
N VAL A 79 10.21 34.19 5.95
CA VAL A 79 9.45 34.02 4.71
C VAL A 79 8.04 34.63 4.78
N PRO A 80 7.21 34.38 5.81
CA PRO A 80 5.92 35.06 5.98
C PRO A 80 6.03 36.58 6.06
N LEU A 81 7.06 37.12 6.74
CA LEU A 81 7.26 38.56 6.88
C LEU A 81 7.66 39.22 5.56
N LEU A 82 8.48 38.55 4.75
CA LEU A 82 8.78 39.00 3.38
C LEU A 82 7.53 38.99 2.51
N ARG A 83 6.70 37.95 2.60
CA ARG A 83 5.42 37.89 1.86
C ARG A 83 4.49 39.04 2.25
N GLU A 84 4.38 39.35 3.54
CA GLU A 84 3.56 40.48 4.02
C GLU A 84 4.10 41.83 3.51
N ARG A 85 5.42 42.01 3.48
CA ARG A 85 6.04 43.29 3.11
C ARG A 85 6.15 43.51 1.60
N PHE A 86 6.48 42.47 0.83
CA PHE A 86 6.86 42.57 -0.57
C PHE A 86 5.95 41.81 -1.54
N LEU A 87 4.95 41.08 -1.05
CA LEU A 87 4.03 40.27 -1.88
C LEU A 87 4.74 39.25 -2.79
N VAL A 88 5.81 38.66 -2.28
CA VAL A 88 6.64 37.68 -3.00
C VAL A 88 5.99 36.30 -3.02
N LYS A 89 6.24 35.50 -4.06
CA LYS A 89 5.86 34.08 -4.10
C LYS A 89 6.93 33.22 -3.46
N ASP A 90 6.58 31.99 -3.08
CA ASP A 90 7.55 31.03 -2.54
C ASP A 90 8.63 30.67 -3.57
N THR A 91 8.34 30.81 -4.87
CA THR A 91 9.29 30.63 -5.98
C THR A 91 10.27 31.78 -6.18
N ASP A 92 10.00 32.94 -5.56
CA ASP A 92 10.79 34.16 -5.74
C ASP A 92 11.77 34.37 -4.57
N VAL A 93 11.81 33.44 -3.61
CA VAL A 93 12.61 33.50 -2.39
C VAL A 93 13.45 32.24 -2.26
N ARG A 94 14.70 32.43 -1.84
CA ARG A 94 15.63 31.36 -1.48
C ARG A 94 16.26 31.67 -0.12
N LEU A 95 16.48 30.63 0.67
CA LEU A 95 17.13 30.72 1.97
C LEU A 95 18.49 30.04 1.92
N ILE A 96 19.49 30.66 2.53
CA ILE A 96 20.83 30.10 2.73
C ILE A 96 21.12 30.10 4.22
N LEU A 97 21.45 28.94 4.79
CA LEU A 97 21.88 28.84 6.18
C LEU A 97 23.37 28.53 6.24
N LEU A 98 24.14 29.47 6.77
CA LEU A 98 25.58 29.35 6.94
C LEU A 98 25.91 29.17 8.41
N SER A 99 26.68 28.15 8.76
CA SER A 99 27.10 27.95 10.14
C SER A 99 28.57 27.56 10.26
N VAL A 100 29.24 28.03 11.31
CA VAL A 100 30.56 27.53 11.70
C VAL A 100 30.45 26.15 12.35
N GLU A 101 29.41 25.95 13.18
CA GLU A 101 29.18 24.70 13.91
C GLU A 101 27.91 24.01 13.39
N TRP A 102 28.02 22.75 12.99
CA TRP A 102 26.93 21.98 12.38
C TRP A 102 26.36 20.87 13.26
N HIS A 103 26.97 20.62 14.42
CA HIS A 103 26.65 19.46 15.27
C HIS A 103 25.16 19.39 15.66
N GLU A 104 24.59 20.52 16.11
CA GLU A 104 23.18 20.63 16.50
C GLU A 104 22.23 20.95 15.33
N LEU A 105 22.79 21.25 14.14
CA LEU A 105 22.05 21.79 13.00
C LEU A 105 21.76 20.75 11.93
N ALA A 106 22.65 19.77 11.76
CA ALA A 106 22.64 18.84 10.64
C ALA A 106 21.33 18.03 10.52
N THR A 107 20.89 17.37 11.60
CA THR A 107 19.66 16.56 11.58
C THR A 107 18.38 17.42 11.48
N PRO A 108 18.18 18.46 12.31
CA PRO A 108 16.99 19.31 12.19
C PRO A 108 16.91 20.01 10.83
N PHE A 109 18.05 20.43 10.26
CA PHE A 109 18.09 21.04 8.95
C PHE A 109 17.69 20.06 7.84
N ALA A 110 18.20 18.82 7.88
CA ALA A 110 17.85 17.82 6.88
C ALA A 110 16.34 17.54 6.84
N GLU A 111 15.69 17.45 8.01
CA GLU A 111 14.23 17.32 8.14
C GLU A 111 13.50 18.56 7.58
N PHE A 112 13.98 19.76 7.92
CA PHE A 112 13.43 21.02 7.44
C PHE A 112 13.51 21.15 5.91
N ALA A 113 14.69 20.88 5.33
CA ALA A 113 14.94 20.99 3.91
C ALA A 113 14.07 20.03 3.09
N ALA A 114 13.85 18.81 3.59
CA ALA A 114 12.98 17.82 2.94
C ALA A 114 11.50 18.25 2.85
N LEU A 115 11.08 19.21 3.68
CA LEU A 115 9.69 19.67 3.80
C LEU A 115 9.49 21.15 3.44
N ALA A 116 10.56 21.89 3.14
CA ALA A 116 10.49 23.31 2.87
C ALA A 116 9.75 23.59 1.55
N PRO A 117 8.77 24.53 1.53
CA PRO A 117 8.04 24.89 0.31
C PRO A 117 8.82 25.88 -0.59
N PHE A 118 10.06 26.19 -0.24
CA PHE A 118 10.94 27.14 -0.92
C PHE A 118 12.35 26.55 -1.00
N GLU A 119 13.19 27.13 -1.86
CA GLU A 119 14.56 26.68 -2.04
C GLU A 119 15.41 26.99 -0.80
N VAL A 120 16.11 25.99 -0.29
CA VAL A 120 17.00 26.12 0.88
C VAL A 120 18.35 25.50 0.57
N THR A 121 19.42 26.24 0.80
CA THR A 121 20.80 25.77 0.69
C THR A 121 21.58 26.00 1.98
N VAL A 122 22.71 25.29 2.13
CA VAL A 122 23.53 25.31 3.35
C VAL A 122 25.01 25.36 3.06
N GLY A 123 25.76 25.93 4.01
CA GLY A 123 27.21 25.96 3.95
C GLY A 123 27.89 26.02 5.31
N GLU A 124 29.04 25.35 5.41
CA GLU A 124 29.96 25.44 6.54
C GLU A 124 30.90 26.62 6.33
N ILE A 125 30.93 27.52 7.31
CA ILE A 125 31.82 28.68 7.31
C ILE A 125 33.20 28.24 7.81
N VAL A 126 34.19 28.23 6.92
CA VAL A 126 35.58 27.95 7.29
C VAL A 126 36.25 29.23 7.74
N LEU A 127 36.77 29.24 8.98
CA LEU A 127 37.49 30.37 9.56
C LEU A 127 39.01 30.12 9.55
N ASP A 128 39.80 31.16 9.28
CA ASP A 128 41.26 31.12 9.45
C ASP A 128 41.69 31.24 10.93
N ASP A 129 43.01 31.26 11.18
CA ASP A 129 43.58 31.40 12.53
C ASP A 129 43.24 32.75 13.20
N ALA A 130 42.92 33.78 12.42
CA ALA A 130 42.46 35.08 12.91
C ALA A 130 40.94 35.12 13.15
N GLY A 131 40.22 34.06 12.77
CA GLY A 131 38.77 33.95 12.85
C GLY A 131 38.04 34.52 11.63
N THR A 132 38.72 34.88 10.55
CA THR A 132 38.12 35.46 9.33
C THR A 132 37.52 34.36 8.45
N PRO A 133 36.30 34.51 7.91
CA PRO A 133 35.77 33.60 6.90
C PRO A 133 36.67 33.55 5.66
N VAL A 134 37.05 32.35 5.23
CA VAL A 134 37.91 32.16 4.04
C VAL A 134 37.27 31.29 2.96
N ALA A 135 36.28 30.48 3.31
CA ALA A 135 35.54 29.65 2.38
C ALA A 135 34.17 29.26 2.96
N ILE A 136 33.23 28.95 2.07
CA ILE A 136 31.98 28.27 2.40
C ILE A 136 32.01 26.89 1.75
N ASN A 137 32.07 25.84 2.58
CA ASN A 137 32.02 24.47 2.09
C ASN A 137 30.55 24.00 2.02
N PRO A 138 30.09 23.42 0.90
CA PRO A 138 28.76 22.82 0.85
C PRO A 138 28.62 21.72 1.90
N VAL A 139 27.54 21.75 2.69
CA VAL A 139 27.21 20.68 3.62
C VAL A 139 26.20 19.76 2.95
N MET A 140 26.55 18.48 2.82
CA MET A 140 25.56 17.48 2.42
C MET A 140 24.61 17.23 3.61
N PRO A 141 23.29 17.42 3.43
CA PRO A 141 22.33 17.10 4.48
C PRO A 141 22.51 15.65 4.91
N VAL A 142 22.55 15.42 6.22
CA VAL A 142 22.58 14.06 6.77
C VAL A 142 21.33 13.33 6.28
N VAL A 143 21.48 12.06 5.93
CA VAL A 143 20.35 11.21 5.59
C VAL A 143 19.35 11.23 6.74
N VAL A 144 18.14 11.75 6.46
CA VAL A 144 17.03 11.73 7.41
C VAL A 144 16.63 10.29 7.67
N ALA A 145 16.42 9.93 8.93
CA ALA A 145 15.90 8.63 9.29
C ALA A 145 14.52 8.44 8.63
N THR A 146 14.43 7.51 7.68
CA THR A 146 13.17 7.17 7.03
C THR A 146 12.19 6.58 8.04
N GLU A 147 10.90 6.79 7.76
CA GLU A 147 9.81 6.18 8.51
C GLU A 147 9.95 4.65 8.53
N ARG A 148 9.33 4.02 9.53
CA ARG A 148 9.29 2.56 9.59
C ARG A 148 8.48 2.04 8.40
N LYS A 149 9.12 1.24 7.56
CA LYS A 149 8.51 0.45 6.49
C LYS A 149 9.14 -0.94 6.53
N LEU A 150 8.32 -1.99 6.51
CA LEU A 150 8.82 -3.36 6.28
C LEU A 150 8.98 -3.56 4.77
N GLY A 151 10.09 -4.18 4.36
CA GLY A 151 10.34 -4.47 2.94
C GLY A 151 9.38 -5.53 2.40
N VAL A 152 9.13 -5.50 1.09
CA VAL A 152 8.18 -6.44 0.45
C VAL A 152 8.69 -7.88 0.37
N ARG A 153 10.00 -8.11 0.53
CA ARG A 153 10.61 -9.45 0.58
C ARG A 153 10.60 -9.98 2.00
N HIS A 154 9.92 -11.10 2.18
CA HIS A 154 9.85 -11.85 3.42
C HIS A 154 10.33 -13.30 3.19
N VAL A 155 10.60 -14.04 4.26
CA VAL A 155 10.92 -15.47 4.17
C VAL A 155 10.16 -16.25 5.22
N LEU A 156 9.66 -17.43 4.86
CA LEU A 156 9.00 -18.36 5.76
C LEU A 156 9.80 -19.65 5.84
N TRP A 157 10.29 -20.00 7.04
CA TRP A 157 10.94 -21.29 7.29
C TRP A 157 10.04 -22.21 8.09
N GLY A 158 9.98 -23.47 7.68
CA GLY A 158 9.29 -24.54 8.41
C GLY A 158 10.27 -25.40 9.20
N PHE A 159 9.85 -25.78 10.40
CA PHE A 159 10.62 -26.59 11.33
C PHE A 159 9.80 -27.80 11.80
N PRO A 160 10.48 -28.92 12.12
CA PRO A 160 9.80 -30.13 12.58
C PRO A 160 9.10 -29.93 13.92
N ASP A 161 9.62 -29.05 14.79
CA ASP A 161 9.06 -28.75 16.12
C ASP A 161 9.44 -27.34 16.62
N GLU A 162 8.83 -26.92 17.73
CA GLU A 162 9.09 -25.63 18.38
C GLU A 162 10.51 -25.49 18.90
N ALA A 163 11.13 -26.57 19.37
CA ALA A 163 12.48 -26.51 19.91
C ALA A 163 13.51 -26.22 18.80
N ALA A 164 13.29 -26.77 17.60
CA ALA A 164 14.08 -26.47 16.41
C ALA A 164 13.90 -25.01 15.98
N ALA A 165 12.66 -24.51 15.91
CA ALA A 165 12.39 -23.11 15.60
C ALA A 165 13.05 -22.16 16.61
N THR A 166 12.94 -22.43 17.92
CA THR A 166 13.55 -21.59 18.96
C THR A 166 15.08 -21.56 18.86
N ARG A 167 15.75 -22.67 18.54
CA ARG A 167 17.20 -22.68 18.27
C ARG A 167 17.55 -21.86 17.03
N ALA A 168 16.72 -21.93 15.99
CA ALA A 168 16.92 -21.20 14.75
C ALA A 168 16.82 -19.68 14.94
N VAL A 169 15.97 -19.18 15.85
CA VAL A 169 15.89 -17.74 16.17
C VAL A 169 17.25 -17.18 16.57
N THR A 170 17.97 -17.86 17.46
CA THR A 170 19.31 -17.41 17.89
C THR A 170 20.29 -17.42 16.71
N LEU A 171 20.37 -18.53 15.98
CA LEU A 171 21.30 -18.69 14.84
C LEU A 171 21.05 -17.66 13.74
N LEU A 172 19.79 -17.48 13.32
CA LEU A 172 19.39 -16.51 12.31
C LEU A 172 19.73 -15.10 12.77
N SER A 173 19.39 -14.75 14.02
CA SER A 173 19.63 -13.39 14.51
C SER A 173 21.10 -13.02 14.54
N GLU A 174 21.99 -13.95 14.90
CA GLU A 174 23.43 -13.72 14.88
C GLU A 174 23.96 -13.56 13.46
N ARG A 175 23.51 -14.39 12.51
CA ARG A 175 23.98 -14.38 11.12
C ARG A 175 23.51 -13.13 10.38
N ILE A 176 22.24 -12.75 10.53
CA ILE A 176 21.68 -11.53 9.94
C ILE A 176 22.41 -10.30 10.50
N LYS A 177 22.65 -10.24 11.82
CA LYS A 177 23.42 -9.13 12.42
C LYS A 177 24.85 -9.03 11.90
N ARG A 178 25.49 -10.16 11.54
CA ARG A 178 26.85 -10.15 10.97
C ARG A 178 26.91 -9.50 9.58
N SER A 179 25.81 -9.50 8.81
CA SER A 179 25.77 -8.77 7.54
C SER A 179 25.66 -7.26 7.72
N GLY A 180 25.42 -6.79 8.95
CA GLY A 180 25.19 -5.38 9.26
C GLY A 180 23.70 -5.00 9.26
N LEU A 181 22.80 -5.92 8.88
CA LEU A 181 21.37 -5.71 9.02
C LEU A 181 20.94 -5.82 10.49
N THR A 182 20.45 -4.72 11.07
CA THR A 182 20.12 -4.67 12.50
C THR A 182 18.64 -4.69 12.81
N ASP A 183 17.79 -4.20 11.91
CA ASP A 183 16.37 -3.95 12.18
C ASP A 183 15.48 -4.94 11.45
N PHE A 184 15.10 -6.00 12.16
CA PHE A 184 14.25 -7.06 11.62
C PHE A 184 13.46 -7.75 12.73
N VAL A 185 12.50 -8.57 12.32
CA VAL A 185 11.69 -9.41 13.20
C VAL A 185 11.68 -10.85 12.72
N LEU A 186 11.59 -11.77 13.68
CA LEU A 186 11.29 -13.18 13.44
C LEU A 186 10.00 -13.53 14.18
N VAL A 187 8.94 -13.86 13.46
CA VAL A 187 7.66 -14.26 14.06
C VAL A 187 7.62 -15.77 14.12
N GLN A 188 7.67 -16.31 15.33
CA GLN A 188 7.47 -17.73 15.57
C GLN A 188 5.99 -18.04 15.71
N SER A 189 5.49 -19.03 14.99
CA SER A 189 4.08 -19.43 15.06
C SER A 189 3.86 -20.93 14.87
N ARG A 190 2.66 -21.39 15.19
CA ARG A 190 2.17 -22.75 14.92
C ARG A 190 0.86 -22.68 14.12
N PRO A 191 0.78 -23.32 12.94
CA PRO A 191 -0.47 -23.36 12.20
C PRO A 191 -1.54 -24.16 12.95
N THR A 192 -2.79 -23.69 12.88
CA THR A 192 -3.95 -24.41 13.43
C THR A 192 -4.43 -25.54 12.51
N LYS A 193 -3.98 -25.54 11.25
CA LYS A 193 -4.33 -26.58 10.26
C LYS A 193 -3.77 -27.95 10.68
N PRO A 194 -4.61 -29.00 10.83
CA PRO A 194 -4.16 -30.33 11.27
C PRO A 194 -3.07 -30.96 10.39
N ALA A 195 -3.09 -30.68 9.08
CA ALA A 195 -2.09 -31.17 8.12
C ALA A 195 -0.66 -30.69 8.43
N LEU A 196 -0.52 -29.56 9.14
CA LEU A 196 0.75 -28.99 9.58
C LEU A 196 0.96 -29.16 11.09
N GLY A 197 0.16 -30.01 11.74
CA GLY A 197 0.20 -30.23 13.18
C GLY A 197 1.59 -30.68 13.67
N GLY A 198 1.99 -30.17 14.83
CA GLY A 198 3.29 -30.46 15.45
C GLY A 198 4.46 -29.63 14.92
N ARG A 199 4.32 -29.01 13.75
CA ARG A 199 5.35 -28.14 13.15
C ARG A 199 5.37 -26.76 13.80
N SER A 200 6.50 -26.06 13.64
CA SER A 200 6.65 -24.65 14.01
C SER A 200 7.29 -23.90 12.85
N PHE A 201 7.01 -22.61 12.74
CA PHE A 201 7.48 -21.79 11.62
C PHE A 201 8.09 -20.50 12.13
N LEU A 202 9.06 -19.98 11.36
CA LEU A 202 9.61 -18.64 11.55
C LEU A 202 9.36 -17.82 10.31
N TYR A 203 8.68 -16.69 10.49
CA TYR A 203 8.45 -15.70 9.45
C TYR A 203 9.41 -14.53 9.64
N PHE A 204 10.22 -14.23 8.63
CA PHE A 204 11.17 -13.13 8.63
C PHE A 204 10.66 -11.95 7.83
N ALA A 205 10.77 -10.77 8.44
CA ALA A 205 10.58 -9.49 7.78
C ALA A 205 11.62 -8.50 8.31
N GLN A 206 12.11 -7.63 7.42
CA GLN A 206 13.10 -6.62 7.76
C GLN A 206 12.58 -5.21 7.48
N ARG A 207 13.13 -4.23 8.19
CA ARG A 207 12.92 -2.84 7.81
C ARG A 207 13.53 -2.60 6.43
N GLU A 208 12.78 -1.97 5.54
CA GLU A 208 13.29 -1.55 4.25
C GLU A 208 14.38 -0.48 4.44
N LEU A 209 15.51 -0.68 3.75
CA LEU A 209 16.57 0.30 3.63
C LEU A 209 16.53 0.92 2.23
N ARG A 210 17.19 2.07 2.07
CA ARG A 210 17.39 2.66 0.75
C ARG A 210 18.32 1.76 -0.07
N PHE A 211 18.21 1.85 -1.39
CA PHE A 211 19.02 1.05 -2.30
C PHE A 211 20.53 1.20 -2.04
N GLU A 212 21.00 2.42 -1.79
CA GLU A 212 22.42 2.69 -1.50
C GLU A 212 22.88 2.11 -0.16
N GLU A 213 21.96 2.01 0.81
CA GLU A 213 22.23 1.40 2.11
C GLU A 213 22.37 -0.11 1.99
N TYR A 214 21.48 -0.76 1.23
CA TYR A 214 21.65 -2.18 0.91
C TYR A 214 22.93 -2.45 0.12
N LEU A 215 23.25 -1.62 -0.89
CA LEU A 215 24.50 -1.74 -1.62
C LEU A 215 25.72 -1.65 -0.71
N ALA A 216 25.75 -0.70 0.24
CA ALA A 216 26.85 -0.59 1.19
C ALA A 216 27.01 -1.84 2.06
N LEU A 217 25.89 -2.49 2.46
CA LEU A 217 25.93 -3.76 3.18
C LEU A 217 26.45 -4.89 2.29
N ILE A 218 26.01 -4.98 1.03
CA ILE A 218 26.45 -6.00 0.08
C ILE A 218 27.95 -5.84 -0.20
N GLU A 219 28.41 -4.63 -0.49
CA GLU A 219 29.82 -4.30 -0.76
C GLU A 219 30.73 -4.62 0.42
N ALA A 220 30.27 -4.41 1.65
CA ALA A 220 31.04 -4.73 2.85
C ALA A 220 31.20 -6.24 3.09
N ASN A 221 30.31 -7.07 2.52
CA ASN A 221 30.27 -8.51 2.78
C ASN A 221 30.65 -9.38 1.58
N CYS A 222 30.58 -8.87 0.34
CA CYS A 222 30.84 -9.63 -0.88
C CYS A 222 32.23 -9.39 -1.48
N SER A 223 32.73 -10.38 -2.23
CA SER A 223 33.89 -10.19 -3.12
C SER A 223 33.55 -9.35 -4.36
N GLU A 224 34.56 -8.87 -5.08
CA GLU A 224 34.39 -8.05 -6.28
C GLU A 224 33.64 -8.79 -7.41
N ASP A 225 33.92 -10.08 -7.60
CA ASP A 225 33.22 -10.94 -8.58
C ASP A 225 31.73 -11.07 -8.23
N GLN A 226 31.43 -11.32 -6.95
CA GLN A 226 30.06 -11.43 -6.43
C GLN A 226 29.27 -10.13 -6.55
N LEU A 227 29.92 -8.99 -6.31
CA LEU A 227 29.32 -7.67 -6.48
C LEU A 227 29.02 -7.39 -7.95
N THR A 228 29.90 -7.82 -8.86
CA THR A 228 29.70 -7.69 -10.30
C THR A 228 28.50 -8.51 -10.77
N GLU A 229 28.41 -9.78 -10.36
CA GLU A 229 27.27 -10.65 -10.65
C GLU A 229 25.94 -10.06 -10.15
N PHE A 230 25.90 -9.55 -8.91
CA PHE A 230 24.72 -8.89 -8.39
C PHE A 230 24.34 -7.62 -9.18
N ARG A 231 25.32 -6.81 -9.58
CA ARG A 231 25.06 -5.60 -10.38
C ARG A 231 24.53 -5.95 -11.77
N GLU A 232 25.02 -7.02 -12.37
CA GLU A 232 24.50 -7.55 -13.64
C GLU A 232 23.08 -8.08 -13.49
N SER A 233 22.77 -8.79 -12.39
CA SER A 233 21.43 -9.37 -12.19
C SER A 233 20.32 -8.34 -12.02
N ILE A 234 20.65 -7.12 -11.56
CA ILE A 234 19.68 -6.03 -11.39
C ILE A 234 19.72 -5.00 -12.52
N ALA A 235 20.59 -5.17 -13.53
CA ALA A 235 20.82 -4.14 -14.56
C ALA A 235 19.59 -3.90 -15.45
N ASP A 236 18.79 -4.94 -15.68
CA ASP A 236 17.59 -4.90 -16.52
C ASP A 236 16.32 -4.49 -15.74
N LEU A 237 16.41 -4.31 -14.42
CA LEU A 237 15.30 -3.84 -13.60
C LEU A 237 15.12 -2.33 -13.75
N THR A 238 14.02 -1.90 -14.37
CA THR A 238 13.73 -0.48 -14.63
C THR A 238 13.25 0.25 -13.39
N GLU A 239 12.48 -0.42 -12.54
CA GLU A 239 11.87 0.18 -11.36
C GLU A 239 12.82 0.14 -10.16
N LEU A 240 12.90 1.26 -9.43
CA LEU A 240 13.76 1.36 -8.23
C LEU A 240 13.32 0.36 -7.15
N GLU A 241 12.02 0.12 -7.02
CA GLU A 241 11.44 -0.77 -6.01
C GLU A 241 11.86 -2.22 -6.22
N ASP A 242 11.93 -2.68 -7.46
CA ASP A 242 12.43 -4.02 -7.80
C ASP A 242 13.91 -4.16 -7.43
N ARG A 243 14.72 -3.13 -7.73
CA ARG A 243 16.14 -3.10 -7.34
C ARG A 243 16.33 -3.10 -5.83
N VAL A 244 15.48 -2.38 -5.10
CA VAL A 244 15.46 -2.39 -3.62
C VAL A 244 15.07 -3.77 -3.10
N ALA A 245 14.08 -4.43 -3.69
CA ALA A 245 13.64 -5.77 -3.30
C ALA A 245 14.74 -6.82 -3.50
N GLU A 246 15.43 -6.82 -4.65
CA GLU A 246 16.56 -7.73 -4.89
C GLU A 246 17.74 -7.44 -3.93
N ALA A 247 18.06 -6.17 -3.71
CA ALA A 247 19.13 -5.79 -2.77
C ALA A 247 18.78 -6.18 -1.31
N SER A 248 17.50 -6.11 -0.94
CA SER A 248 16.99 -6.51 0.37
C SER A 248 17.29 -7.97 0.69
N ASP A 249 17.14 -8.86 -0.29
CA ASP A 249 17.45 -10.29 -0.14
C ASP A 249 18.96 -10.54 -0.17
N ALA A 250 19.67 -9.93 -1.12
CA ALA A 250 21.11 -10.09 -1.28
C ALA A 250 21.90 -9.66 -0.04
N ALA A 251 21.46 -8.61 0.68
CA ALA A 251 22.18 -8.03 1.81
C ALA A 251 22.41 -8.97 3.01
N TRP A 252 21.66 -10.07 3.13
CA TRP A 252 21.85 -11.06 4.20
C TRP A 252 21.94 -12.50 3.67
N LEU A 253 21.51 -12.78 2.43
CA LEU A 253 21.67 -14.07 1.77
C LEU A 253 23.06 -14.22 1.11
N HIS A 254 23.59 -13.17 0.47
CA HIS A 254 24.84 -13.23 -0.29
C HIS A 254 25.98 -12.58 0.51
N PRO A 255 27.10 -13.29 0.82
CA PRO A 255 27.67 -14.46 0.16
C PRO A 255 27.51 -15.78 0.95
N LEU A 256 26.65 -15.78 1.97
CA LEU A 256 26.52 -16.86 2.95
C LEU A 256 25.35 -17.79 2.68
N GLY A 257 24.82 -17.87 1.46
CA GLY A 257 23.53 -18.48 1.09
C GLY A 257 23.10 -19.56 2.08
N LEU A 258 22.20 -19.22 2.99
CA LEU A 258 21.83 -20.06 4.13
C LEU A 258 21.08 -21.27 3.60
N PRO A 259 21.69 -22.46 3.54
CA PRO A 259 20.92 -23.65 3.27
C PRO A 259 20.01 -23.80 4.48
N TYR A 260 18.70 -23.76 4.28
CA TYR A 260 17.73 -23.77 5.37
C TYR A 260 17.91 -24.99 6.30
N HIS A 261 18.53 -26.07 5.83
CA HIS A 261 18.91 -27.20 6.67
C HIS A 261 19.96 -26.88 7.75
N GLU A 262 20.85 -25.90 7.54
CA GLU A 262 21.86 -25.48 8.54
C GLU A 262 21.23 -24.83 9.78
N ILE A 263 20.05 -24.21 9.62
CA ILE A 263 19.27 -23.65 10.74
C ILE A 263 18.28 -24.67 11.31
N GLY A 264 18.29 -25.91 10.80
CA GLY A 264 17.37 -26.97 11.22
C GLY A 264 15.97 -26.85 10.63
N ALA A 265 15.77 -26.02 9.60
CA ALA A 265 14.53 -25.98 8.84
C ALA A 265 14.50 -27.14 7.83
N ASP A 266 13.31 -27.67 7.57
CA ASP A 266 13.06 -28.71 6.57
C ASP A 266 12.29 -28.17 5.35
N SER A 267 11.79 -26.93 5.43
CA SER A 267 11.22 -26.19 4.30
C SER A 267 11.57 -24.70 4.38
N ALA A 268 11.63 -24.04 3.22
CA ALA A 268 11.81 -22.60 3.10
C ALA A 268 10.99 -22.08 1.90
N ASP A 269 10.23 -21.03 2.12
CA ASP A 269 9.41 -20.39 1.10
C ASP A 269 9.72 -18.89 1.05
N ILE A 270 9.88 -18.35 -0.16
CA ILE A 270 9.85 -16.90 -0.38
C ILE A 270 8.47 -16.39 0.00
N SER A 271 8.43 -15.33 0.79
CA SER A 271 7.20 -14.70 1.25
C SER A 271 7.15 -13.21 0.92
N ASN A 272 5.99 -12.62 1.13
CA ASN A 272 5.68 -11.22 0.84
C ASN A 272 4.45 -10.80 1.67
N PRO A 273 4.02 -9.52 1.63
CA PRO A 273 2.89 -9.10 2.44
C PRO A 273 1.61 -9.91 2.21
N GLU A 274 1.38 -10.44 1.01
CA GLU A 274 0.13 -11.15 0.70
C GLU A 274 0.12 -12.60 1.17
N LYS A 275 1.28 -13.26 1.14
CA LYS A 275 1.47 -14.52 1.87
C LYS A 275 1.39 -14.27 3.37
N GLY A 276 1.96 -13.18 3.89
CA GLY A 276 1.80 -12.75 5.28
C GLY A 276 0.34 -12.58 5.68
N GLY A 277 -0.46 -11.92 4.84
CA GLY A 277 -1.91 -11.72 4.97
C GLY A 277 -2.68 -13.02 5.16
N ARG A 278 -2.37 -14.04 4.35
CA ARG A 278 -2.97 -15.39 4.47
C ARG A 278 -2.41 -16.18 5.66
N TRP A 279 -1.11 -16.06 5.90
CA TRP A 279 -0.42 -16.81 6.95
C TRP A 279 -0.90 -16.40 8.34
N PHE A 280 -1.06 -15.10 8.57
CA PHE A 280 -1.51 -14.50 9.82
C PHE A 280 -2.99 -14.10 9.80
N GLU A 281 -3.80 -14.75 8.98
CA GLU A 281 -5.26 -14.60 9.04
C GLU A 281 -5.77 -14.98 10.44
N GLN A 282 -6.85 -14.34 10.88
CA GLN A 282 -7.42 -14.57 12.21
C GLN A 282 -7.73 -16.06 12.45
N GLY A 283 -7.10 -16.65 13.46
CA GLY A 283 -7.26 -18.06 13.81
C GLY A 283 -6.46 -19.05 12.97
N ALA A 284 -5.65 -18.59 12.00
CA ALA A 284 -4.78 -19.46 11.20
C ALA A 284 -3.54 -19.94 11.99
N GLN A 285 -3.13 -19.18 13.00
CA GLN A 285 -1.93 -19.45 13.81
C GLN A 285 -2.24 -19.38 15.31
N ASP A 286 -1.59 -20.26 16.07
CA ASP A 286 -1.51 -20.25 17.53
C ASP A 286 -0.09 -19.93 18.00
N ASN A 287 0.04 -19.53 19.27
CA ASN A 287 1.32 -19.26 19.95
C ASN A 287 2.24 -18.31 19.16
N ILE A 288 1.67 -17.24 18.60
CA ILE A 288 2.45 -16.22 17.90
C ILE A 288 3.38 -15.52 18.89
N GLN A 289 4.68 -15.60 18.63
CA GLN A 289 5.72 -14.91 19.38
C GLN A 289 6.58 -14.08 18.43
N VAL A 290 6.63 -12.76 18.66
CA VAL A 290 7.44 -11.85 17.84
C VAL A 290 8.80 -11.64 18.51
N HIS A 291 9.86 -12.15 17.89
CA HIS A 291 11.25 -11.90 18.28
C HIS A 291 11.74 -10.64 17.56
N ARG A 292 12.11 -9.62 18.33
CA ARG A 292 12.41 -8.28 17.82
C ARG A 292 13.89 -7.96 17.90
N PHE A 293 14.44 -7.33 16.85
CA PHE A 293 15.86 -6.98 16.77
C PHE A 293 16.06 -5.51 16.34
N GLY A 294 17.19 -4.93 16.78
CA GLY A 294 17.53 -3.54 16.51
C GLY A 294 16.49 -2.58 17.08
N ARG A 295 16.03 -1.64 16.26
CA ARG A 295 15.02 -0.63 16.62
C ARG A 295 13.62 -1.20 16.86
N PHE A 296 13.34 -2.46 16.49
CA PHE A 296 12.06 -3.10 16.80
C PHE A 296 11.90 -3.47 18.28
N VAL A 297 12.97 -3.44 19.08
CA VAL A 297 12.91 -3.70 20.55
C VAL A 297 12.14 -2.58 21.29
N ASP A 298 11.63 -1.57 20.58
CA ASP A 298 10.77 -0.51 21.10
C ASP A 298 9.49 -1.03 21.76
N GLN A 299 9.29 -0.64 23.02
CA GLN A 299 8.11 -0.99 23.83
C GLN A 299 6.84 -0.26 23.38
N LEU A 300 6.96 0.84 22.62
CA LEU A 300 5.83 1.60 22.09
C LEU A 300 5.22 0.93 20.84
N LEU A 301 5.96 0.02 20.21
CA LEU A 301 5.48 -0.75 19.08
C LEU A 301 4.84 -2.05 19.57
N SER A 302 3.57 -2.30 19.22
CA SER A 302 2.88 -3.53 19.60
C SER A 302 3.18 -4.67 18.62
N ASP A 303 3.12 -5.93 19.10
CA ASP A 303 3.27 -7.10 18.22
C ASP A 303 2.17 -7.14 17.16
N ALA A 304 0.94 -6.74 17.52
CA ALA A 304 -0.18 -6.66 16.58
C ALA A 304 0.12 -5.69 15.43
N THR A 305 0.72 -4.53 15.71
CA THR A 305 1.13 -3.57 14.67
C THR A 305 2.17 -4.16 13.72
N ILE A 306 3.17 -4.89 14.24
CA ILE A 306 4.18 -5.56 13.41
C ILE A 306 3.52 -6.61 12.51
N ILE A 307 2.60 -7.42 13.04
CA ILE A 307 1.88 -8.41 12.25
C ILE A 307 1.01 -7.75 11.18
N ASP A 308 0.31 -6.66 11.51
CA ASP A 308 -0.50 -5.93 10.53
C ASP A 308 0.34 -5.31 9.41
N GLU A 309 1.54 -4.80 9.71
CA GLU A 309 2.52 -4.33 8.70
C GLU A 309 3.06 -5.50 7.85
N ILE A 310 3.35 -6.66 8.45
CA ILE A 310 3.75 -7.88 7.71
C ILE A 310 2.64 -8.33 6.75
N ARG A 311 1.37 -8.11 7.08
CA ARG A 311 0.21 -8.45 6.23
C ARG A 311 0.01 -7.46 5.08
N GLY A 312 0.71 -6.32 5.09
CA GLY A 312 0.65 -5.28 4.06
C GLY A 312 -0.65 -4.49 4.00
N ASP A 313 -1.50 -4.60 5.02
CA ASP A 313 -2.79 -3.90 5.06
C ASP A 313 -2.58 -2.36 5.08
N GLY A 314 -1.41 -1.88 5.51
CA GLY A 314 -1.04 -0.46 5.64
C GLY A 314 -0.49 0.20 4.37
N GLY A 315 -0.42 -0.51 3.24
CA GLY A 315 0.13 0.00 1.97
C GLY A 315 1.55 -0.45 1.65
N GLU A 316 2.04 -1.47 2.34
CA GLU A 316 3.28 -2.19 2.01
C GLU A 316 3.07 -3.23 0.90
N SER A 317 1.83 -3.54 0.54
CA SER A 317 1.49 -4.39 -0.61
C SER A 317 1.33 -3.57 -1.88
N ASP A 318 1.82 -4.09 -3.01
CA ASP A 318 1.69 -3.46 -4.33
C ASP A 318 0.26 -3.52 -4.88
N PHE A 319 -0.57 -4.43 -4.37
CA PHE A 319 -1.91 -4.67 -4.88
C PHE A 319 -2.98 -4.79 -3.80
N ARG A 320 -2.67 -4.58 -2.52
CA ARG A 320 -3.65 -4.39 -1.43
C ARG A 320 -3.40 -3.10 -0.66
N LEU A 321 -4.50 -2.44 -0.28
CA LEU A 321 -4.44 -1.24 0.54
C LEU A 321 -5.64 -1.18 1.47
N ARG A 322 -5.41 -0.87 2.74
CA ARG A 322 -6.41 -0.40 3.69
C ARG A 322 -5.88 0.82 4.41
N PHE A 323 -6.35 2.00 4.03
CA PHE A 323 -5.85 3.24 4.62
C PHE A 323 -6.96 4.23 4.91
N SER A 324 -6.80 4.97 6.01
CA SER A 324 -7.72 6.04 6.37
C SER A 324 -6.97 7.36 6.57
N ALA A 325 -7.55 8.45 6.09
CA ALA A 325 -6.96 9.78 6.16
C ALA A 325 -8.03 10.82 6.46
N ARG A 326 -7.65 11.92 7.10
CA ARG A 326 -8.51 13.10 7.25
C ARG A 326 -7.99 14.25 6.40
N THR A 327 -8.91 14.97 5.77
CA THR A 327 -8.56 16.11 4.89
C THR A 327 -7.89 17.27 5.64
N ASP A 328 -8.01 17.33 6.97
CA ASP A 328 -7.35 18.32 7.82
C ASP A 328 -5.99 17.87 8.39
N CYS A 329 -5.48 16.70 7.96
CA CYS A 329 -4.20 16.16 8.37
C CYS A 329 -3.26 16.03 7.15
N PRO A 330 -2.42 17.05 6.86
CA PRO A 330 -1.53 17.04 5.70
C PRO A 330 -0.61 15.81 5.60
N PRO A 331 -0.01 15.29 6.69
CA PRO A 331 0.79 14.06 6.63
C PRO A 331 -0.03 12.84 6.17
N GLN A 332 -1.24 12.66 6.70
CA GLN A 332 -2.12 11.56 6.28
C GLN A 332 -2.54 11.69 4.81
N MET A 333 -2.82 12.91 4.35
CA MET A 333 -3.18 13.16 2.95
C MET A 333 -2.00 12.95 2.00
N LYS A 334 -0.78 13.35 2.39
CA LYS A 334 0.44 13.03 1.65
C LYS A 334 0.62 11.52 1.51
N ALA A 335 0.47 10.79 2.62
CA ALA A 335 0.59 9.34 2.63
C ALA A 335 -0.52 8.63 1.82
N LEU A 336 -1.77 9.12 1.89
CA LEU A 336 -2.87 8.59 1.07
C LEU A 336 -2.58 8.74 -0.42
N ARG A 337 -2.06 9.90 -0.86
CA ARG A 337 -1.72 10.14 -2.27
C ARG A 337 -0.63 9.20 -2.77
N ALA A 338 0.48 9.11 -2.03
CA ALA A 338 1.58 8.21 -2.38
C ALA A 338 1.11 6.75 -2.47
N ARG A 339 0.27 6.30 -1.52
CA ARG A 339 -0.29 4.93 -1.55
C ARG A 339 -1.28 4.71 -2.69
N VAL A 340 -2.08 5.71 -3.06
CA VAL A 340 -2.98 5.67 -4.22
C VAL A 340 -2.21 5.63 -5.53
N GLU A 341 -1.10 6.37 -5.62
CA GLU A 341 -0.17 6.33 -6.75
C GLU A 341 0.47 4.95 -6.89
N ASN A 342 0.91 4.33 -5.78
CA ASN A 342 1.49 2.99 -5.79
C ASN A 342 0.47 1.90 -6.19
N ILE A 343 -0.65 1.80 -5.44
CA ILE A 343 -1.64 0.72 -5.58
C ILE A 343 -2.33 0.70 -6.95
N PHE A 344 -2.44 1.85 -7.61
CA PHE A 344 -3.09 1.99 -8.92
C PHE A 344 -2.09 2.40 -10.00
N PHE A 345 -0.79 2.18 -9.80
CA PHE A 345 0.26 2.59 -10.74
C PHE A 345 -0.02 2.11 -12.18
N PHE A 346 -0.37 0.84 -12.33
CA PHE A 346 -0.73 0.23 -13.63
C PHE A 346 -2.23 0.37 -14.00
N ASN A 347 -3.04 0.98 -13.12
CA ASN A 347 -4.47 1.21 -13.31
C ASN A 347 -4.79 2.70 -13.42
N GLU A 348 -4.40 3.30 -14.55
CA GLU A 348 -4.55 4.74 -14.82
C GLU A 348 -6.00 5.26 -14.63
N ALA A 349 -7.00 4.42 -14.94
CA ALA A 349 -8.41 4.77 -14.82
C ALA A 349 -8.83 4.97 -13.35
N TRP A 350 -8.46 4.04 -12.47
CA TRP A 350 -8.71 4.20 -11.03
C TRP A 350 -7.78 5.22 -10.40
N LEU A 351 -6.49 5.26 -10.76
CA LEU A 351 -5.55 6.29 -10.28
C LEU A 351 -6.11 7.71 -10.54
N GLY A 352 -6.54 7.98 -11.77
CA GLY A 352 -7.12 9.26 -12.14
C GLY A 352 -8.41 9.56 -11.39
N THR A 353 -9.34 8.60 -11.31
CA THR A 353 -10.65 8.82 -10.69
C THR A 353 -10.55 8.94 -9.16
N VAL A 354 -9.77 8.10 -8.49
CA VAL A 354 -9.56 8.15 -7.03
C VAL A 354 -8.81 9.42 -6.65
N THR A 355 -7.82 9.86 -7.43
CA THR A 355 -7.16 11.16 -7.23
C THR A 355 -8.16 12.32 -7.32
N GLN A 356 -9.12 12.25 -8.24
CA GLN A 356 -10.18 13.25 -8.32
C GLN A 356 -11.17 13.15 -7.14
N LEU A 357 -11.49 11.95 -6.65
CA LEU A 357 -12.31 11.74 -5.46
C LEU A 357 -11.64 12.30 -4.18
N ILE A 358 -10.31 12.16 -4.06
CA ILE A 358 -9.53 12.81 -3.00
C ILE A 358 -9.70 14.33 -3.07
N ARG A 359 -9.52 14.93 -4.26
CA ARG A 359 -9.71 16.39 -4.45
C ARG A 359 -11.14 16.82 -4.19
N TYR A 360 -12.12 15.98 -4.53
CA TYR A 360 -13.53 16.20 -4.23
C TYR A 360 -13.76 16.25 -2.71
N ALA A 361 -13.19 15.32 -1.94
CA ALA A 361 -13.26 15.32 -0.48
C ALA A 361 -12.60 16.57 0.14
N GLU A 362 -11.43 16.98 -0.34
CA GLU A 362 -10.71 18.17 0.15
C GLU A 362 -11.45 19.49 -0.10
N ARG A 363 -12.30 19.54 -1.12
CA ARG A 363 -13.11 20.72 -1.44
C ARG A 363 -14.40 20.82 -0.63
N LYS A 364 -14.79 19.75 0.09
CA LYS A 364 -15.94 19.83 1.00
C LYS A 364 -15.57 20.74 2.18
N PRO A 365 -16.46 21.67 2.58
CA PRO A 365 -16.20 22.56 3.71
C PRO A 365 -16.10 21.75 5.00
N GLY A 366 -15.03 21.88 5.78
CA GLY A 366 -14.87 21.18 7.07
C GLY A 366 -13.93 19.98 7.00
N ARG A 367 -14.11 19.02 7.93
CA ARG A 367 -13.23 17.86 8.10
C ARG A 367 -13.91 16.64 7.50
N ALA A 368 -13.41 16.14 6.37
CA ALA A 368 -13.85 14.88 5.80
C ALA A 368 -12.88 13.77 6.20
N ARG A 369 -13.41 12.57 6.46
CA ARG A 369 -12.62 11.36 6.66
C ARG A 369 -12.77 10.48 5.43
N MET A 370 -11.67 9.92 4.98
CA MET A 370 -11.62 8.99 3.87
C MET A 370 -11.17 7.62 4.40
N GLU A 371 -11.83 6.56 3.95
CA GLU A 371 -11.39 5.17 4.13
C GLU A 371 -11.32 4.50 2.76
N LEU A 372 -10.12 4.10 2.37
CA LEU A 372 -9.86 3.38 1.12
C LEU A 372 -9.48 1.94 1.43
N ILE A 373 -10.22 1.00 0.86
CA ILE A 373 -9.85 -0.41 0.78
C ILE A 373 -9.69 -0.74 -0.71
N ALA A 374 -8.54 -1.23 -1.14
CA ALA A 374 -8.31 -1.57 -2.54
C ALA A 374 -7.61 -2.93 -2.68
N TYR A 375 -7.92 -3.59 -3.80
CA TYR A 375 -7.30 -4.79 -4.30
C TYR A 375 -7.12 -4.64 -5.82
N SER A 376 -5.89 -4.46 -6.30
CA SER A 376 -5.57 -4.20 -7.72
C SER A 376 -4.45 -5.13 -8.21
N PRO A 377 -4.72 -6.44 -8.38
CA PRO A 377 -3.69 -7.44 -8.71
C PRO A 377 -3.19 -7.36 -10.17
N GLU A 378 -3.83 -6.56 -11.01
CA GLU A 378 -3.54 -6.42 -12.45
C GLU A 378 -3.48 -7.75 -13.21
N ASP A 379 -4.47 -8.60 -12.94
CA ASP A 379 -4.58 -9.95 -13.52
C ASP A 379 -6.04 -10.27 -13.86
N ILE A 380 -6.55 -9.61 -14.91
CA ILE A 380 -7.95 -9.76 -15.31
C ILE A 380 -8.28 -11.18 -15.78
N LEU A 381 -7.33 -11.90 -16.39
CA LEU A 381 -7.55 -13.26 -16.87
C LEU A 381 -7.83 -14.22 -15.71
N ARG A 382 -7.02 -14.15 -14.64
CA ARG A 382 -7.29 -14.93 -13.42
C ARG A 382 -8.62 -14.55 -12.78
N ALA A 383 -8.97 -13.26 -12.77
CA ALA A 383 -10.26 -12.78 -12.26
C ALA A 383 -11.46 -13.35 -13.02
N ILE A 384 -11.39 -13.38 -14.37
CA ILE A 384 -12.43 -13.99 -15.22
C ILE A 384 -12.55 -15.49 -14.92
N ALA A 385 -11.43 -16.22 -14.94
CA ALA A 385 -11.42 -17.66 -14.71
C ALA A 385 -12.00 -18.03 -13.33
N ALA A 386 -11.65 -17.28 -12.29
CA ALA A 386 -12.18 -17.47 -10.95
C ALA A 386 -13.67 -17.15 -10.84
N SER A 387 -14.09 -16.07 -11.49
CA SER A 387 -15.48 -15.62 -11.47
C SER A 387 -16.41 -16.60 -12.19
N ALA A 388 -15.90 -17.44 -13.09
CA ALA A 388 -16.65 -18.56 -13.68
C ALA A 388 -17.14 -19.57 -12.62
N PHE A 389 -16.44 -19.68 -11.49
CA PHE A 389 -16.86 -20.47 -10.34
C PHE A 389 -17.63 -19.66 -9.29
N GLY A 390 -17.87 -18.37 -9.53
CA GLY A 390 -18.46 -17.44 -8.56
C GLY A 390 -17.49 -17.00 -7.45
N PHE A 391 -16.18 -17.19 -7.61
CA PHE A 391 -15.18 -16.75 -6.63
C PHE A 391 -14.73 -15.29 -6.91
N PRO A 392 -15.12 -14.30 -6.08
CA PRO A 392 -14.78 -12.90 -6.33
C PRO A 392 -13.37 -12.52 -5.85
N GLY A 393 -12.65 -13.42 -5.17
CA GLY A 393 -11.42 -13.08 -4.45
C GLY A 393 -10.24 -12.65 -5.34
N TYR A 394 -10.32 -12.88 -6.65
CA TYR A 394 -9.34 -12.39 -7.62
C TYR A 394 -9.82 -11.18 -8.44
N VAL A 395 -11.08 -10.75 -8.28
CA VAL A 395 -11.63 -9.60 -9.01
C VAL A 395 -11.02 -8.31 -8.46
N PRO A 396 -10.37 -7.48 -9.30
CA PRO A 396 -9.89 -6.17 -8.87
C PRO A 396 -11.05 -5.34 -8.33
N THR A 397 -10.85 -4.66 -7.22
CA THR A 397 -11.87 -3.77 -6.64
C THR A 397 -11.26 -2.71 -5.75
N PHE A 398 -11.94 -1.58 -5.61
CA PHE A 398 -11.74 -0.70 -4.46
C PHE A 398 -13.06 -0.24 -3.87
N ARG A 399 -13.04 0.12 -2.59
CA ARG A 399 -14.08 0.84 -1.87
C ARG A 399 -13.45 2.09 -1.27
N LEU A 400 -13.98 3.25 -1.64
CA LEU A 400 -13.65 4.52 -1.03
C LEU A 400 -14.89 5.10 -0.36
N ASP A 401 -14.84 5.19 0.96
CA ASP A 401 -15.87 5.87 1.75
C ASP A 401 -15.37 7.29 2.09
N ILE A 402 -16.18 8.29 1.75
CA ILE A 402 -15.96 9.69 2.14
C ILE A 402 -17.03 10.04 3.16
N GLU A 403 -16.63 10.16 4.41
CA GLU A 403 -17.47 10.58 5.52
C GLU A 403 -17.35 12.09 5.73
N HIS A 404 -18.50 12.78 5.71
CA HIS A 404 -18.58 14.22 5.92
C HIS A 404 -19.89 14.58 6.63
N GLU A 405 -19.81 15.30 7.75
CA GLU A 405 -20.98 15.69 8.56
C GLU A 405 -21.91 14.51 8.95
N GLY A 406 -21.33 13.32 9.16
CA GLY A 406 -22.06 12.10 9.51
C GLY A 406 -22.74 11.40 8.32
N ALA A 407 -22.66 11.96 7.11
CA ALA A 407 -23.06 11.29 5.88
C ALA A 407 -21.86 10.55 5.26
N ILE A 408 -22.08 9.33 4.79
CA ILE A 408 -21.07 8.51 4.11
C ILE A 408 -21.45 8.41 2.63
N GLU A 409 -20.57 8.88 1.76
CA GLU A 409 -20.64 8.63 0.32
C GLU A 409 -19.66 7.51 -0.04
N ARG A 410 -20.20 6.39 -0.56
CA ARG A 410 -19.40 5.23 -0.96
C ARG A 410 -19.21 5.16 -2.47
N PHE A 411 -17.95 4.99 -2.86
CA PHE A 411 -17.52 4.77 -4.24
C PHE A 411 -16.87 3.39 -4.36
N ILE A 412 -17.21 2.66 -5.41
CA ILE A 412 -16.73 1.30 -5.66
C ILE A 412 -16.12 1.22 -7.05
N GLY A 413 -14.89 0.72 -7.15
CA GLY A 413 -14.25 0.38 -8.42
C GLY A 413 -14.50 -1.08 -8.78
N LEU A 414 -14.95 -1.33 -10.02
CA LEU A 414 -15.08 -2.69 -10.59
C LEU A 414 -14.74 -2.71 -12.08
N PRO A 415 -14.31 -3.87 -12.64
CA PRO A 415 -14.28 -4.09 -14.08
C PRO A 415 -15.70 -4.03 -14.67
N GLU A 416 -15.84 -3.34 -15.79
CA GLU A 416 -17.05 -3.19 -16.58
C GLU A 416 -16.81 -3.69 -18.00
N TRP A 417 -17.74 -4.48 -18.50
CA TRP A 417 -17.74 -5.00 -19.86
C TRP A 417 -18.54 -4.08 -20.79
N ASP A 418 -18.11 -3.96 -22.05
CA ASP A 418 -18.78 -3.13 -23.05
C ASP A 418 -19.78 -3.90 -23.91
N GLY A 419 -19.79 -5.24 -23.83
CA GLY A 419 -20.64 -6.09 -24.64
C GLY A 419 -19.95 -6.81 -25.80
N SER A 420 -18.66 -6.57 -26.01
CA SER A 420 -17.88 -7.21 -27.07
C SER A 420 -17.62 -8.69 -26.74
N PRO A 421 -17.76 -9.62 -27.71
CA PRO A 421 -17.44 -11.02 -27.46
C PRO A 421 -15.95 -11.18 -27.16
N PRO A 422 -15.55 -11.89 -26.08
CA PRO A 422 -14.15 -12.14 -25.78
C PRO A 422 -13.53 -13.09 -26.82
N ASP A 423 -12.23 -12.95 -27.06
CA ASP A 423 -11.43 -13.85 -27.89
C ASP A 423 -10.12 -14.16 -27.16
N PHE A 424 -10.10 -15.26 -26.40
CA PHE A 424 -8.93 -15.60 -25.59
C PHE A 424 -7.79 -16.17 -26.43
N ASP A 425 -8.09 -16.79 -27.57
CA ASP A 425 -7.06 -17.30 -28.49
C ASP A 425 -6.26 -16.14 -29.09
N LYS A 426 -6.94 -15.05 -29.48
CA LYS A 426 -6.29 -13.81 -29.91
C LYS A 426 -5.43 -13.21 -28.78
N VAL A 427 -5.97 -13.11 -27.57
CA VAL A 427 -5.22 -12.59 -26.40
C VAL A 427 -3.95 -13.41 -26.16
N MET A 428 -4.05 -14.74 -26.17
CA MET A 428 -2.90 -15.61 -26.00
C MET A 428 -1.87 -15.46 -27.12
N ALA A 429 -2.32 -15.33 -28.37
CA ALA A 429 -1.45 -15.14 -29.53
C ALA A 429 -0.68 -13.81 -29.49
N GLU A 430 -1.37 -12.71 -29.19
CA GLU A 430 -0.80 -11.35 -29.26
C GLU A 430 0.06 -11.00 -28.04
N HIS A 431 -0.35 -11.44 -26.85
CA HIS A 431 0.32 -11.06 -25.60
C HIS A 431 1.27 -12.14 -25.07
N PHE A 432 1.07 -13.41 -25.44
CA PHE A 432 1.84 -14.53 -24.89
C PHE A 432 2.43 -15.45 -25.99
N SER A 433 2.57 -14.95 -27.22
CA SER A 433 3.12 -15.70 -28.37
C SER A 433 2.39 -17.03 -28.67
N GLY A 434 1.13 -17.14 -28.25
CA GLY A 434 0.32 -18.36 -28.38
C GLY A 434 0.67 -19.47 -27.40
N ASP A 435 1.60 -19.22 -26.46
CA ASP A 435 1.98 -20.18 -25.42
C ASP A 435 1.25 -19.89 -24.12
N THR A 436 0.40 -20.83 -23.70
CA THR A 436 -0.31 -20.76 -22.41
C THR A 436 0.63 -20.69 -21.20
N PHE A 437 1.84 -21.26 -21.30
CA PHE A 437 2.84 -21.14 -20.24
C PHE A 437 3.47 -19.74 -20.20
N GLY A 438 3.48 -19.04 -21.34
CA GLY A 438 3.95 -17.66 -21.46
C GLY A 438 3.23 -16.70 -20.52
N TYR A 439 1.91 -16.88 -20.32
CA TYR A 439 1.15 -16.10 -19.33
C TYR A 439 1.68 -16.31 -17.90
N PHE A 440 1.91 -17.57 -17.47
CA PHE A 440 2.39 -17.85 -16.12
C PHE A 440 3.82 -17.36 -15.90
N LEU A 441 4.65 -17.40 -16.93
CA LEU A 441 5.99 -16.83 -16.91
C LEU A 441 5.94 -15.30 -16.76
N ALA A 442 5.09 -14.64 -17.54
CA ALA A 442 4.87 -13.19 -17.44
C ALA A 442 4.36 -12.79 -16.05
N CYS A 443 3.44 -13.56 -15.46
CA CYS A 443 3.01 -13.34 -14.07
C CYS A 443 4.13 -13.58 -13.04
N HIS A 444 5.02 -14.54 -13.28
CA HIS A 444 6.14 -14.83 -12.37
C HIS A 444 7.12 -13.66 -12.31
N PHE A 445 7.38 -13.00 -13.45
CA PHE A 445 8.26 -11.84 -13.55
C PHE A 445 7.53 -10.49 -13.46
N GLY A 446 6.21 -10.48 -13.24
CA GLY A 446 5.42 -9.26 -13.09
C GLY A 446 5.12 -8.51 -14.39
N GLU A 447 5.56 -9.00 -15.55
CA GLU A 447 5.34 -8.40 -16.87
C GLU A 447 3.84 -8.25 -17.18
N ASN A 448 3.02 -9.16 -16.67
CA ASN A 448 1.56 -9.13 -16.84
C ASN A 448 0.93 -7.81 -16.39
N ARG A 449 1.51 -7.13 -15.38
CA ARG A 449 0.98 -5.87 -14.84
C ARG A 449 0.95 -4.77 -15.91
N THR A 450 1.98 -4.71 -16.75
CA THR A 450 2.10 -3.72 -17.83
C THR A 450 1.14 -3.99 -18.99
N MET A 451 0.85 -5.28 -19.26
CA MET A 451 0.00 -5.72 -20.37
C MET A 451 -1.49 -5.77 -20.01
N ASN A 452 -1.83 -5.79 -18.73
CA ASN A 452 -3.20 -6.00 -18.25
C ASN A 452 -4.22 -5.03 -18.87
N ARG A 453 -3.87 -3.75 -19.04
CA ARG A 453 -4.75 -2.76 -19.68
C ARG A 453 -5.06 -3.12 -21.14
N ASP A 454 -4.07 -3.56 -21.88
CA ASP A 454 -4.20 -3.87 -23.30
C ASP A 454 -5.03 -5.16 -23.46
N ILE A 455 -4.76 -6.17 -22.63
CA ILE A 455 -5.58 -7.39 -22.51
C ILE A 455 -7.05 -7.05 -22.18
N MET A 456 -7.28 -6.17 -21.20
CA MET A 456 -8.65 -5.73 -20.88
C MET A 456 -9.34 -5.08 -22.09
N THR A 457 -8.62 -4.24 -22.82
CA THR A 457 -9.14 -3.56 -24.01
C THR A 457 -9.52 -4.55 -25.10
N ASP A 458 -8.68 -5.55 -25.37
CA ASP A 458 -8.97 -6.62 -26.33
C ASP A 458 -10.19 -7.47 -25.96
N LEU A 459 -10.49 -7.58 -24.66
CA LEU A 459 -11.65 -8.30 -24.12
C LEU A 459 -12.91 -7.41 -23.97
N GLY A 460 -12.87 -6.15 -24.40
CA GLY A 460 -13.98 -5.21 -24.21
C GLY A 460 -14.22 -4.83 -22.74
N LEU A 461 -13.19 -4.91 -21.90
CA LEU A 461 -13.24 -4.61 -20.48
C LEU A 461 -12.57 -3.25 -20.19
N ARG A 462 -13.08 -2.57 -19.18
CA ARG A 462 -12.46 -1.37 -18.61
C ARG A 462 -12.68 -1.29 -17.12
N TYR A 463 -11.83 -0.54 -16.43
CA TYR A 463 -12.07 -0.17 -15.05
C TYR A 463 -13.06 1.00 -14.96
N ALA A 464 -14.12 0.82 -14.16
CA ALA A 464 -15.14 1.83 -13.93
C ALA A 464 -15.30 2.12 -12.43
N VAL A 465 -15.91 3.27 -12.11
CA VAL A 465 -16.23 3.68 -10.74
C VAL A 465 -17.72 3.94 -10.62
N PHE A 466 -18.28 3.40 -9.54
CA PHE A 466 -19.70 3.45 -9.22
C PHE A 466 -19.91 4.12 -7.88
N ARG A 467 -21.02 4.82 -7.71
CA ARG A 467 -21.50 5.32 -6.42
C ARG A 467 -22.62 4.42 -5.93
N GLU A 468 -22.60 4.06 -4.66
CA GLU A 468 -23.67 3.29 -4.03
C GLU A 468 -24.85 4.23 -3.72
N THR A 469 -25.97 4.08 -4.44
CA THR A 469 -27.20 4.86 -4.22
C THR A 469 -28.42 3.96 -4.15
N GLY A 470 -29.09 3.89 -2.99
CA GLY A 470 -30.41 3.27 -2.85
C GLY A 470 -30.54 1.84 -3.40
N GLY A 471 -29.49 1.03 -3.25
CA GLY A 471 -29.47 -0.38 -3.68
C GLY A 471 -29.11 -0.65 -5.14
N LYS A 472 -28.76 0.37 -5.94
CA LYS A 472 -28.22 0.18 -7.31
C LYS A 472 -26.92 0.95 -7.49
N PRO A 473 -25.90 0.35 -8.14
CA PRO A 473 -24.68 1.06 -8.49
C PRO A 473 -24.99 2.07 -9.59
N GLU A 474 -24.60 3.33 -9.39
CA GLU A 474 -24.65 4.37 -10.41
C GLU A 474 -23.25 4.61 -10.93
N ARG A 475 -23.01 4.42 -12.25
CA ARG A 475 -21.71 4.73 -12.84
C ARG A 475 -21.46 6.23 -12.76
N VAL A 476 -20.31 6.65 -12.23
CA VAL A 476 -20.01 8.06 -11.97
C VAL A 476 -18.65 8.47 -12.52
N ARG A 477 -18.50 9.78 -12.72
CA ARG A 477 -17.20 10.44 -12.90
C ARG A 477 -17.15 11.70 -12.05
N VAL A 478 -15.95 12.14 -11.72
CA VAL A 478 -15.75 13.41 -11.01
C VAL A 478 -15.59 14.54 -12.04
N GLN A 479 -16.36 15.62 -11.88
CA GLN A 479 -16.26 16.81 -12.71
C GLN A 479 -16.10 18.04 -11.81
N GLY A 480 -14.86 18.45 -11.59
CA GLY A 480 -14.54 19.55 -10.68
C GLY A 480 -14.85 19.20 -9.23
N ALA A 481 -15.84 19.86 -8.64
CA ALA A 481 -16.31 19.61 -7.27
C ALA A 481 -17.62 18.80 -7.22
N SER A 482 -18.03 18.20 -8.33
CA SER A 482 -19.30 17.49 -8.45
C SER A 482 -19.10 16.05 -8.90
N ILE A 483 -19.96 15.15 -8.41
CA ILE A 483 -20.10 13.78 -8.89
C ILE A 483 -21.18 13.76 -9.96
N VAL A 484 -20.86 13.29 -11.16
CA VAL A 484 -21.77 13.29 -12.31
C VAL A 484 -22.07 11.85 -12.75
N PRO A 485 -23.36 11.46 -12.84
CA PRO A 485 -23.74 10.17 -13.38
C PRO A 485 -23.35 10.03 -14.86
N VAL A 486 -22.83 8.85 -15.22
CA VAL A 486 -22.49 8.50 -16.60
C VAL A 486 -23.59 7.61 -17.17
N LYS A 487 -24.29 8.11 -18.19
CA LYS A 487 -25.36 7.36 -18.86
C LYS A 487 -24.82 6.15 -19.61
N GLY A 488 -25.64 5.11 -19.73
CA GLY A 488 -25.38 3.91 -20.51
C GLY A 488 -25.73 2.65 -19.73
N GLU A 489 -25.80 1.53 -20.42
CA GLU A 489 -25.94 0.23 -19.78
C GLU A 489 -24.67 -0.07 -18.96
N ILE A 490 -24.87 -0.72 -17.81
CA ILE A 490 -23.80 -1.24 -16.96
C ILE A 490 -23.79 -2.74 -17.17
N ARG A 491 -22.70 -3.28 -17.70
CA ARG A 491 -22.51 -4.73 -17.88
C ARG A 491 -21.35 -5.18 -17.01
N SER A 492 -21.63 -6.13 -16.11
CA SER A 492 -20.63 -6.64 -15.17
C SER A 492 -19.76 -7.71 -15.81
N LEU A 493 -18.62 -7.99 -15.16
CA LEU A 493 -17.78 -9.15 -15.50
C LEU A 493 -18.58 -10.47 -15.45
N ASN A 494 -19.48 -10.62 -14.49
CA ASN A 494 -20.35 -11.80 -14.39
C ASN A 494 -21.29 -11.96 -15.58
N LEU A 495 -21.71 -10.85 -16.21
CA LEU A 495 -22.54 -10.91 -17.42
C LEU A 495 -21.73 -11.43 -18.63
N LEU A 496 -20.49 -10.98 -18.79
CA LEU A 496 -19.56 -11.52 -19.81
C LEU A 496 -19.44 -13.04 -19.66
N ILE A 497 -19.22 -13.51 -18.43
CA ILE A 497 -19.04 -14.93 -18.13
C ILE A 497 -20.30 -15.74 -18.46
N HIS A 498 -21.47 -15.20 -18.10
CA HIS A 498 -22.75 -15.85 -18.38
C HIS A 498 -23.03 -15.92 -19.89
N GLU A 499 -22.79 -14.83 -20.64
CA GLU A 499 -23.06 -14.76 -22.08
C GLU A 499 -22.04 -15.54 -22.93
N HIS A 500 -20.81 -15.70 -22.43
CA HIS A 500 -19.69 -16.32 -23.17
C HIS A 500 -19.05 -17.51 -22.43
N HIS A 501 -19.87 -18.35 -21.80
CA HIS A 501 -19.41 -19.47 -20.96
C HIS A 501 -18.45 -20.46 -21.66
N GLU A 502 -18.69 -20.79 -22.95
CA GLU A 502 -17.80 -21.72 -23.69
C GLU A 502 -16.40 -21.12 -23.88
N GLU A 503 -16.33 -19.84 -24.25
CA GLU A 503 -15.07 -19.13 -24.48
C GLU A 503 -14.30 -18.95 -23.17
N VAL A 504 -14.99 -18.56 -22.09
CA VAL A 504 -14.41 -18.51 -20.74
C VAL A 504 -13.95 -19.89 -20.25
N GLY A 505 -14.61 -20.96 -20.68
CA GLY A 505 -14.24 -22.34 -20.37
C GLY A 505 -12.81 -22.70 -20.80
N LYS A 506 -12.35 -22.18 -21.95
CA LYS A 506 -10.96 -22.36 -22.41
C LYS A 506 -9.96 -21.79 -21.40
N LEU A 507 -10.22 -20.59 -20.90
CA LEU A 507 -9.37 -19.93 -19.91
C LEU A 507 -9.39 -20.69 -18.59
N VAL A 508 -10.56 -21.14 -18.14
CA VAL A 508 -10.72 -21.95 -16.93
C VAL A 508 -9.88 -23.23 -17.00
N GLU A 509 -9.91 -23.95 -18.12
CA GLU A 509 -9.13 -25.17 -18.32
C GLU A 509 -7.63 -24.94 -18.14
N ILE A 510 -7.11 -23.84 -18.70
CA ILE A 510 -5.69 -23.45 -18.58
C ILE A 510 -5.32 -23.25 -17.11
N PHE A 511 -6.08 -22.43 -16.37
CA PHE A 511 -5.78 -22.16 -14.96
C PHE A 511 -5.90 -23.39 -14.08
N MET A 512 -6.95 -24.20 -14.26
CA MET A 512 -7.15 -25.42 -13.47
C MET A 512 -6.09 -26.48 -13.72
N THR A 513 -5.48 -26.49 -14.91
CA THR A 513 -4.45 -27.48 -15.29
C THR A 513 -3.05 -27.03 -14.89
N VAL A 514 -2.72 -25.75 -15.07
CA VAL A 514 -1.35 -25.23 -14.92
C VAL A 514 -1.10 -24.60 -13.55
N ASP A 515 -2.05 -23.85 -12.99
CA ASP A 515 -1.90 -23.17 -11.71
C ASP A 515 -2.52 -23.99 -10.57
N GLN A 516 -1.70 -24.84 -9.95
CA GLN A 516 -2.13 -25.67 -8.82
C GLN A 516 -2.65 -24.85 -7.63
N GLY A 517 -2.09 -23.65 -7.39
CA GLY A 517 -2.53 -22.79 -6.30
C GLY A 517 -3.91 -22.20 -6.55
N PHE A 518 -4.17 -21.78 -7.78
CA PHE A 518 -5.51 -21.39 -8.24
C PHE A 518 -6.48 -22.56 -8.13
N ALA A 519 -6.13 -23.72 -8.70
CA ALA A 519 -6.99 -24.90 -8.70
C ALA A 519 -7.35 -25.33 -7.27
N GLN A 520 -6.39 -25.34 -6.35
CA GLN A 520 -6.64 -25.62 -4.94
C GLN A 520 -7.57 -24.58 -4.30
N THR A 521 -7.31 -23.28 -4.51
CA THR A 521 -8.13 -22.20 -3.95
C THR A 521 -9.58 -22.30 -4.42
N ILE A 522 -9.78 -22.51 -5.72
CA ILE A 522 -11.11 -22.69 -6.31
C ILE A 522 -11.74 -23.98 -5.79
N GLN A 523 -11.00 -25.09 -5.72
CA GLN A 523 -11.53 -26.36 -5.23
C GLN A 523 -11.94 -26.27 -3.75
N GLU A 524 -11.17 -25.59 -2.89
CA GLU A 524 -11.53 -25.30 -1.50
C GLU A 524 -12.78 -24.43 -1.41
N PHE A 525 -12.90 -23.40 -2.25
CA PHE A 525 -14.10 -22.56 -2.32
C PHE A 525 -15.33 -23.36 -2.79
N VAL A 526 -15.20 -24.08 -3.90
CA VAL A 526 -16.27 -24.87 -4.53
C VAL A 526 -16.74 -26.00 -3.61
N ASN A 527 -15.82 -26.63 -2.86
CA ASN A 527 -16.12 -27.70 -1.92
C ASN A 527 -16.46 -27.21 -0.51
N ASN A 528 -16.52 -25.90 -0.27
CA ASN A 528 -17.09 -25.40 0.97
C ASN A 528 -18.52 -25.95 1.10
N ASP A 529 -18.83 -26.56 2.25
CA ASP A 529 -20.12 -27.20 2.51
C ASP A 529 -21.32 -26.31 2.17
N HIS A 530 -21.20 -24.99 2.36
CA HIS A 530 -22.23 -24.03 1.99
C HIS A 530 -22.44 -23.95 0.47
N ASN A 531 -21.36 -23.90 -0.32
CA ASN A 531 -21.44 -23.82 -1.78
C ASN A 531 -21.88 -25.15 -2.41
N VAL A 532 -21.47 -26.28 -1.85
CA VAL A 532 -21.98 -27.61 -2.22
C VAL A 532 -23.49 -27.66 -1.97
N ALA A 533 -23.93 -27.17 -0.82
CA ALA A 533 -25.34 -27.13 -0.46
C ALA A 533 -26.14 -26.23 -1.43
N GLU A 534 -25.67 -25.01 -1.73
CA GLU A 534 -26.30 -24.10 -2.70
C GLU A 534 -26.48 -24.74 -4.08
N ARG A 535 -25.44 -25.43 -4.58
CA ARG A 535 -25.51 -26.14 -5.87
C ARG A 535 -26.50 -27.31 -5.82
N HIS A 536 -26.50 -28.08 -4.74
CA HIS A 536 -27.43 -29.18 -4.58
C HIS A 536 -28.89 -28.68 -4.55
N LEU A 537 -29.15 -27.58 -3.84
CA LEU A 537 -30.47 -26.96 -3.85
C LEU A 537 -30.82 -26.38 -5.22
N ALA A 538 -29.90 -25.72 -5.92
CA ALA A 538 -30.13 -25.25 -7.29
C ALA A 538 -30.55 -26.39 -8.23
N ALA A 539 -29.84 -27.53 -8.18
CA ALA A 539 -30.18 -28.72 -8.97
C ALA A 539 -31.56 -29.29 -8.59
N MET A 540 -31.92 -29.29 -7.29
CA MET A 540 -33.26 -29.68 -6.85
C MET A 540 -34.37 -28.76 -7.39
N LEU A 541 -34.04 -27.50 -7.68
CA LEU A 541 -34.99 -26.47 -8.13
C LEU A 541 -35.10 -26.35 -9.65
N GLU A 542 -34.17 -26.94 -10.41
CA GLU A 542 -34.07 -26.78 -11.88
C GLU A 542 -35.36 -27.16 -12.63
N ASN A 543 -36.13 -28.11 -12.08
CA ASN A 543 -37.40 -28.58 -12.64
C ASN A 543 -38.63 -28.19 -11.81
N VAL A 544 -38.47 -27.29 -10.83
CA VAL A 544 -39.59 -26.85 -9.97
C VAL A 544 -40.27 -25.63 -10.59
N PRO A 545 -41.60 -25.66 -10.82
CA PRO A 545 -42.32 -24.51 -11.36
C PRO A 545 -42.18 -23.30 -10.44
N ARG A 546 -41.78 -22.15 -11.01
CA ARG A 546 -41.73 -20.89 -10.27
C ARG A 546 -43.16 -20.43 -9.94
N PRO A 547 -43.40 -19.83 -8.76
CA PRO A 547 -44.68 -19.21 -8.44
C PRO A 547 -45.07 -18.15 -9.47
N GLU A 548 -46.35 -18.08 -9.85
CA GLU A 548 -46.87 -17.05 -10.80
C GLU A 548 -46.84 -15.64 -10.21
N GLU A 549 -46.89 -15.51 -8.88
CA GLU A 549 -46.84 -14.25 -8.16
C GLU A 549 -45.47 -14.00 -7.52
N GLU A 550 -44.90 -12.81 -7.74
CA GLU A 550 -43.69 -12.35 -7.05
C GLU A 550 -43.98 -12.08 -5.58
N LEU A 551 -43.51 -12.98 -4.71
CA LEU A 551 -43.64 -12.87 -3.26
C LEU A 551 -42.26 -12.66 -2.63
N TYR A 552 -42.05 -11.49 -2.03
CA TYR A 552 -40.81 -11.17 -1.32
C TYR A 552 -40.96 -11.42 0.18
N TRP A 553 -39.87 -11.85 0.81
CA TRP A 553 -39.78 -11.94 2.26
C TRP A 553 -39.97 -10.55 2.89
N ARG A 554 -40.66 -10.49 4.04
CA ARG A 554 -40.87 -9.25 4.80
C ARG A 554 -40.16 -9.35 6.15
N GLY A 555 -38.96 -8.81 6.21
CA GLY A 555 -38.14 -8.74 7.43
C GLY A 555 -36.65 -8.63 7.11
N ASP A 556 -35.87 -8.13 8.06
CA ASP A 556 -34.41 -8.07 7.95
C ASP A 556 -33.82 -9.43 8.37
N ILE A 557 -33.01 -10.02 7.49
CA ILE A 557 -32.33 -11.29 7.74
C ILE A 557 -30.90 -11.16 7.21
N ASP A 558 -29.94 -11.12 8.15
CA ASP A 558 -28.52 -10.99 7.82
C ASP A 558 -27.77 -12.32 7.97
N ASN A 559 -28.22 -13.18 8.89
CA ASN A 559 -27.53 -14.41 9.28
C ASN A 559 -28.50 -15.58 9.44
N CYS A 560 -28.00 -16.79 9.17
CA CYS A 560 -28.70 -18.05 9.40
C CYS A 560 -29.02 -18.23 10.89
N ASP A 561 -30.29 -18.48 11.20
CA ASP A 561 -30.79 -18.66 12.57
C ASP A 561 -30.17 -19.88 13.28
N LEU A 562 -29.59 -20.83 12.53
CA LEU A 562 -29.01 -22.06 13.08
C LEU A 562 -27.50 -22.00 13.26
N CYS A 563 -26.75 -21.62 12.21
CA CYS A 563 -25.29 -21.65 12.25
C CYS A 563 -24.65 -20.26 12.40
N GLY A 564 -25.46 -19.18 12.36
CA GLY A 564 -24.96 -17.81 12.42
C GLY A 564 -24.20 -17.37 11.15
N HIS A 565 -24.11 -18.21 10.12
CA HIS A 565 -23.45 -17.86 8.87
C HIS A 565 -24.22 -16.75 8.15
N SER A 566 -23.52 -15.74 7.64
CA SER A 566 -24.15 -14.64 6.93
C SER A 566 -24.82 -15.11 5.64
N PHE A 567 -25.97 -14.53 5.33
CA PHE A 567 -26.64 -14.74 4.04
C PHE A 567 -26.10 -13.87 2.92
N VAL A 568 -25.30 -12.84 3.24
CA VAL A 568 -24.74 -11.90 2.24
C VAL A 568 -24.02 -12.61 1.08
N PRO A 569 -23.19 -13.66 1.30
CA PRO A 569 -22.53 -14.37 0.20
C PRO A 569 -23.38 -15.47 -0.45
N LEU A 570 -24.59 -15.75 0.04
CA LEU A 570 -25.40 -16.89 -0.39
C LEU A 570 -26.46 -16.49 -1.44
N ARG A 571 -26.75 -17.39 -2.37
CA ARG A 571 -27.79 -17.19 -3.38
C ARG A 571 -29.18 -17.51 -2.82
N PHE A 572 -29.29 -18.49 -1.93
CA PHE A 572 -30.56 -18.93 -1.36
C PHE A 572 -30.67 -18.69 0.16
N MET A 573 -31.88 -18.36 0.56
CA MET A 573 -32.35 -18.41 1.94
C MET A 573 -33.57 -19.33 1.98
N VAL A 574 -33.66 -20.19 3.00
CA VAL A 574 -34.81 -21.10 3.15
C VAL A 574 -35.53 -20.79 4.46
N ASP A 575 -36.80 -20.41 4.37
CA ASP A 575 -37.71 -20.40 5.52
C ASP A 575 -38.14 -21.84 5.76
N ALA A 576 -37.57 -22.47 6.79
CA ALA A 576 -37.66 -23.89 7.05
C ALA A 576 -38.39 -24.19 8.37
N ILE A 577 -39.29 -25.17 8.33
CA ILE A 577 -39.95 -25.73 9.50
C ILE A 577 -39.26 -27.02 9.91
N PHE A 578 -38.73 -27.04 11.14
CA PHE A 578 -38.00 -28.16 11.71
C PHE A 578 -38.88 -29.12 12.52
N LYS A 579 -38.28 -30.21 13.02
CA LYS A 579 -38.96 -31.12 13.95
C LYS A 579 -39.38 -30.37 15.21
N GLY A 580 -40.68 -30.40 15.52
CA GLY A 580 -41.28 -29.65 16.64
C GLY A 580 -42.10 -28.42 16.22
N GLY A 581 -42.15 -28.09 14.92
CA GLY A 581 -42.96 -26.97 14.42
C GLY A 581 -42.29 -25.59 14.56
N ILE A 582 -40.98 -25.58 14.83
CA ILE A 582 -40.18 -24.36 14.91
C ILE A 582 -39.80 -23.93 13.49
N GLY A 583 -40.24 -22.74 13.08
CA GLY A 583 -39.81 -22.09 11.84
C GLY A 583 -38.54 -21.27 12.06
N ALA A 584 -37.63 -21.27 11.09
CA ALA A 584 -36.42 -20.46 11.11
C ALA A 584 -35.89 -20.21 9.68
N ASN A 585 -35.23 -19.07 9.50
CA ASN A 585 -34.57 -18.69 8.25
C ASN A 585 -33.15 -19.23 8.25
N VAL A 586 -32.86 -20.15 7.35
CA VAL A 586 -31.62 -20.92 7.39
C VAL A 586 -30.90 -20.92 6.05
N CYS A 587 -29.57 -21.06 6.11
CA CYS A 587 -28.76 -21.30 4.92
C CYS A 587 -29.07 -22.68 4.33
N THR A 588 -28.77 -22.84 3.05
CA THR A 588 -29.03 -24.09 2.33
C THR A 588 -28.37 -25.30 2.96
N LEU A 589 -27.17 -25.16 3.53
CA LEU A 589 -26.48 -26.24 4.23
C LEU A 589 -27.29 -26.74 5.44
N CYS A 590 -27.73 -25.81 6.30
CA CYS A 590 -28.54 -26.14 7.46
C CYS A 590 -29.90 -26.74 7.06
N PHE A 591 -30.50 -26.22 5.98
CA PHE A 591 -31.74 -26.76 5.43
C PHE A 591 -31.56 -28.20 4.92
N LEU A 592 -30.52 -28.50 4.14
CA LEU A 592 -30.30 -29.85 3.62
C LEU A 592 -29.98 -30.86 4.73
N GLN A 593 -29.28 -30.43 5.79
CA GLN A 593 -28.94 -31.31 6.92
C GLN A 593 -30.12 -31.60 7.85
N ARG A 594 -31.00 -30.62 8.09
CA ARG A 594 -32.00 -30.68 9.17
C ARG A 594 -33.44 -30.42 8.73
N GLY A 595 -33.63 -29.88 7.54
CA GLY A 595 -34.93 -29.50 6.98
C GLY A 595 -35.80 -30.70 6.61
N ARG A 596 -37.07 -30.41 6.31
CA ARG A 596 -38.11 -31.41 6.02
C ARG A 596 -38.50 -31.48 4.54
N GLY A 597 -37.67 -30.95 3.64
CA GLY A 597 -37.95 -30.80 2.22
C GLY A 597 -38.71 -29.51 1.87
N ILE A 598 -38.92 -29.29 0.58
CA ILE A 598 -39.56 -28.08 0.03
C ILE A 598 -41.07 -28.29 -0.08
N GLY A 599 -41.87 -27.27 0.23
CA GLY A 599 -43.34 -27.30 0.12
C GLY A 599 -44.07 -26.60 1.27
N THR A 600 -45.37 -26.37 1.10
CA THR A 600 -46.23 -25.73 2.10
C THR A 600 -46.15 -26.42 3.46
N GLY A 601 -45.81 -25.65 4.51
CA GLY A 601 -45.63 -26.18 5.87
C GLY A 601 -44.35 -27.00 6.07
N ARG A 602 -43.40 -26.90 5.13
CA ARG A 602 -42.07 -27.52 5.21
C ARG A 602 -40.97 -26.50 4.97
N GLY A 603 -40.72 -26.10 3.73
CA GLY A 603 -39.61 -25.23 3.38
C GLY A 603 -39.96 -24.37 2.18
N GLN A 604 -39.81 -23.06 2.32
CA GLN A 604 -39.98 -22.09 1.24
C GLN A 604 -38.62 -21.51 0.88
N VAL A 605 -38.25 -21.63 -0.39
CA VAL A 605 -36.94 -21.19 -0.89
C VAL A 605 -37.07 -19.80 -1.47
N TYR A 606 -36.17 -18.93 -1.06
CA TYR A 606 -36.02 -17.58 -1.54
C TYR A 606 -34.66 -17.39 -2.21
N GLU A 607 -34.64 -16.70 -3.34
CA GLU A 607 -33.45 -16.31 -4.09
C GLU A 607 -33.15 -14.84 -3.83
N ALA A 608 -31.87 -14.51 -3.63
CA ALA A 608 -31.42 -13.14 -3.43
C ALA A 608 -31.64 -12.30 -4.69
N THR A 609 -32.27 -11.14 -4.56
CA THR A 609 -32.45 -10.17 -5.65
C THR A 609 -32.17 -8.74 -5.16
N PRO A 610 -32.00 -7.75 -6.05
CA PRO A 610 -31.84 -6.35 -5.65
C PRO A 610 -33.02 -5.76 -4.86
N LYS A 611 -34.21 -6.37 -4.92
CA LYS A 611 -35.41 -5.95 -4.15
C LYS A 611 -35.55 -6.69 -2.82
N GLY A 612 -34.64 -7.61 -2.51
CA GLY A 612 -34.72 -8.52 -1.37
C GLY A 612 -34.90 -9.98 -1.77
N TRP A 613 -35.28 -10.81 -0.81
CA TRP A 613 -35.45 -12.25 -0.98
C TRP A 613 -36.75 -12.59 -1.71
N LEU A 614 -36.67 -13.09 -2.95
CA LEU A 614 -37.81 -13.48 -3.78
C LEU A 614 -38.12 -14.97 -3.62
N ARG A 615 -39.35 -15.34 -3.31
CA ARG A 615 -39.76 -16.75 -3.22
C ARG A 615 -39.75 -17.39 -4.61
N ILE A 616 -38.96 -18.45 -4.77
CA ILE A 616 -38.81 -19.17 -6.04
C ILE A 616 -39.35 -20.61 -5.99
N ALA A 617 -39.57 -21.18 -4.81
CA ALA A 617 -40.18 -22.51 -4.64
C ALA A 617 -40.74 -22.71 -3.21
N GLY A 618 -41.67 -23.67 -3.07
CA GLY A 618 -42.20 -24.12 -1.77
C GLY A 618 -43.59 -23.64 -1.40
#